data_AF-A0A1G8JKT3-F1
#
_entry.id   AF-A0A1G8JKT3-F1
#
_cell.length_a   1.000
_cell.length_b   1.000
_cell.length_c   1.000
_cell.angle_alpha   90.00
_cell.angle_beta   90.00
_cell.angle_gamma   90.00
#
_symmetry.space_group_name_H-M   'P 1'
#
loop_
_entity.id
_entity.type
_entity.pdbx_description
1 polymer ?
#
loop_
_entity_poly.entity_id
_entity_poly.type
_entity_poly.pdbx_seq_one_letter_code
_entity_poly.pdbx_strand_id
1 'polypeptide(L)'
;MRLLKLKIEGLKAYKTPLELEFVARQRGMKGNSHLYELLPRVYQNSTLMFIGDNTSGKSPTIEMISFAMRMLEGMPLSLMKNAIILDGVSV
;
A
#
# COMPACT_ATOMS: atom_id res chain seq x y z
N MET A 1 -7.19 8.25 7.06
CA MET A 1 -5.72 8.25 7.30
C MET A 1 -4.99 8.18 5.96
N ARG A 2 -3.69 8.48 5.92
CA ARG A 2 -2.88 8.44 4.69
C ARG A 2 -1.77 7.39 4.83
N LEU A 3 -1.66 6.50 3.85
CA LEU A 3 -0.59 5.52 3.78
C LEU A 3 0.65 6.19 3.17
N LEU A 4 1.78 6.15 3.88
CA LEU A 4 3.05 6.74 3.42
C LEU A 4 3.95 5.68 2.80
N LYS A 5 3.98 4.51 3.43
CA LYS A 5 4.79 3.36 3.05
C LYS A 5 4.14 2.09 3.56
N LEU A 6 4.26 1.01 2.81
CA LEU A 6 3.86 -0.34 3.22
C LEU A 6 4.99 -1.31 2.92
N LYS A 7 5.45 -2.05 3.93
CA LYS A 7 6.43 -3.11 3.81
C LYS A 7 5.79 -4.42 4.23
N ILE A 8 5.85 -5.44 3.38
CA ILE A 8 5.19 -6.73 3.59
C ILE A 8 6.27 -7.80 3.54
N GLU A 9 6.39 -8.57 4.61
CA GLU A 9 7.36 -9.65 4.77
C GLU A 9 6.69 -10.83 5.48
N GLY A 10 7.10 -12.06 5.14
CA GLY A 10 6.63 -13.27 5.82
C GLY A 10 5.21 -13.73 5.49
N LEU A 11 4.49 -13.04 4.59
CA LEU A 11 3.15 -13.46 4.15
C LEU A 11 3.25 -14.45 2.98
N LYS A 12 2.49 -15.56 3.06
CA LYS A 12 2.47 -16.63 2.03
C LYS A 12 2.13 -16.13 0.63
N ALA A 13 1.31 -15.07 0.53
CA ALA A 13 0.94 -14.44 -0.74
C ALA A 13 2.14 -13.79 -1.48
N TYR A 14 3.26 -13.54 -0.79
CA TYR A 14 4.43 -12.84 -1.31
C TYR A 14 5.68 -13.70 -1.12
N LYS A 15 6.30 -14.13 -2.23
CA LYS A 15 7.54 -14.94 -2.19
C LYS A 15 8.76 -14.14 -1.77
N THR A 16 8.73 -12.83 -2.00
CA THR A 16 9.78 -11.89 -1.63
C THR A 16 9.17 -10.72 -0.88
N PRO A 17 9.95 -10.03 -0.03
CA PRO A 17 9.52 -8.77 0.54
C PRO A 17 8.96 -7.81 -0.52
N LEU A 18 7.80 -7.23 -0.24
CA LEU A 18 7.20 -6.19 -1.07
C LEU A 18 7.25 -4.87 -0.33
N GLU A 19 7.79 -3.85 -0.98
CA GLU A 19 7.86 -2.50 -0.44
C GLU A 19 7.17 -1.53 -1.40
N LEU A 20 6.18 -0.79 -0.89
CA LEU A 20 5.42 0.21 -1.63
C LEU A 20 5.62 1.57 -0.97
N GLU A 21 6.11 2.54 -1.74
CA GLU A 21 6.24 3.92 -1.31
C GLU A 21 5.14 4.76 -1.97
N PHE A 22 4.34 5.45 -1.15
CA PHE A 22 3.23 6.27 -1.62
C PHE A 22 3.60 7.75 -1.73
N VAL A 23 4.79 8.10 -1.25
CA VAL A 23 5.34 9.45 -1.27
C VAL A 23 6.33 9.64 -2.41
N ALA A 24 6.43 10.87 -2.90
CA ALA A 24 7.40 11.30 -3.89
C ALA A 24 8.22 12.48 -3.33
N ARG A 25 9.54 12.42 -3.49
CA ARG A 25 10.44 13.55 -3.26
C ARG A 25 10.53 14.34 -4.57
N GLN A 26 9.76 15.43 -4.68
CA GLN A 26 9.64 16.20 -5.92
C GLN A 26 11.01 16.60 -6.50
N ARG A 27 11.22 16.40 -7.80
CA ARG A 27 12.20 17.16 -8.59
C ARG A 27 11.46 18.07 -9.57
N GLY A 28 11.63 19.38 -9.40
CA GLY A 28 11.75 20.34 -10.51
C GLY A 28 10.51 21.00 -11.11
N MET A 29 9.32 20.39 -11.14
CA MET A 29 8.19 21.01 -11.87
C MET A 29 7.19 21.72 -10.96
N LYS A 30 7.26 23.07 -10.96
CA LYS A 30 6.11 23.93 -10.67
C LYS A 30 5.00 23.56 -11.67
N GLY A 31 3.95 22.87 -11.24
CA GLY A 31 2.81 22.56 -12.10
C GLY A 31 2.21 21.16 -12.00
N ASN A 32 2.77 20.23 -11.21
CA ASN A 32 2.12 18.94 -10.97
C ASN A 32 0.94 19.11 -10.00
N SER A 33 -0.23 19.44 -10.54
CA SER A 33 -1.52 19.61 -9.84
C SER A 33 -2.06 18.32 -9.21
N HIS A 34 -1.42 17.18 -9.46
CA HIS A 34 -1.85 15.85 -9.01
C HIS A 34 -1.09 15.32 -7.79
N LEU A 35 -0.25 16.12 -7.14
CA LEU A 35 0.47 15.71 -5.93
C LEU A 35 -0.10 16.43 -4.71
N TYR A 36 -0.31 15.69 -3.62
CA TYR A 36 -0.76 16.27 -2.35
C TYR A 36 0.42 16.54 -1.43
N GLU A 37 0.63 17.78 -1.02
CA GLU A 37 1.71 18.13 -0.07
C GLU A 37 1.38 17.62 1.34
N LEU A 38 2.25 16.77 1.89
CA LEU A 38 2.14 16.24 3.25
C LEU A 38 2.96 17.06 4.24
N LEU A 39 4.18 17.40 3.83
CA LEU A 39 5.17 18.20 4.56
C LEU A 39 5.95 19.02 3.53
N PRO A 40 6.70 20.06 3.93
CA PRO A 40 7.55 20.79 3.00
C PRO A 40 8.44 19.85 2.19
N ARG A 41 8.27 19.86 0.86
CA ARG A 41 9.00 19.02 -0.10
C ARG A 41 8.71 17.51 -0.05
N VAL A 42 7.70 17.08 0.70
CA VAL A 42 7.23 15.69 0.75
C VAL A 42 5.80 15.65 0.23
N TYR A 43 5.61 14.98 -0.88
CA TYR A 43 4.31 14.90 -1.54
C TYR A 43 3.82 13.46 -1.62
N GLN A 44 2.52 13.27 -1.64
CA GLN A 44 1.90 11.98 -1.90
C GLN A 44 1.42 11.93 -3.36
N ASN A 45 1.62 10.78 -4.01
CA ASN A 45 1.00 10.53 -5.31
C ASN A 45 -0.52 10.46 -5.15
N SER A 46 -1.29 11.23 -5.93
CA SER A 46 -2.76 11.10 -5.94
C SER A 46 -3.23 9.79 -6.55
N THR A 47 -2.42 9.22 -7.46
CA THR A 47 -2.75 8.06 -8.26
C THR A 47 -1.52 7.17 -8.39
N LEU A 48 -1.72 5.87 -8.23
CA LEU A 48 -0.71 4.84 -8.48
C LEU A 48 -1.28 3.80 -9.44
N MET A 49 -0.43 3.27 -10.31
CA MET A 49 -0.80 2.25 -11.28
C MET A 49 0.02 0.97 -11.03
N PHE A 50 -0.66 -0.17 -10.92
CA PHE A 50 -0.04 -1.48 -10.77
C PHE A 50 -0.15 -2.24 -12.11
N ILE A 51 0.98 -2.49 -12.76
CA ILE A 51 1.05 -3.13 -14.08
C ILE A 51 1.82 -4.46 -13.95
N GLY A 52 1.38 -5.49 -14.68
CA GLY A 52 2.06 -6.78 -14.76
C GLY A 52 1.18 -7.87 -15.35
N ASP A 53 1.72 -9.05 -15.54
CA ASP A 53 1.00 -10.20 -16.12
C ASP A 53 -0.04 -10.80 -15.18
N ASN A 54 -0.92 -11.66 -15.69
CA ASN A 54 -1.82 -12.43 -14.85
C ASN A 54 -1.01 -13.20 -13.79
N THR A 55 -1.48 -13.20 -12.55
CA THR A 55 -0.79 -13.85 -11.39
C THR A 55 0.44 -13.10 -10.86
N SER A 56 0.77 -11.91 -11.38
CA SER A 56 1.87 -11.08 -10.86
C SER A 56 1.64 -10.47 -9.46
N GLY A 57 0.56 -10.86 -8.75
CA GLY A 57 0.27 -10.38 -7.40
C GLY A 57 -0.46 -9.02 -7.31
N LYS A 58 -0.97 -8.46 -8.42
CA LYS A 58 -1.70 -7.16 -8.41
C LYS A 58 -2.92 -7.14 -7.49
N SER A 59 -3.85 -8.08 -7.63
CA SER A 59 -5.06 -8.13 -6.79
C SER A 59 -4.73 -8.37 -5.31
N PRO A 60 -3.86 -9.34 -4.95
CA PRO A 60 -3.38 -9.49 -3.58
C PRO A 60 -2.74 -8.21 -3.01
N THR A 61 -2.00 -7.46 -3.83
CA THR A 61 -1.40 -6.18 -3.42
C THR A 61 -2.47 -5.15 -3.07
N ILE A 62 -3.51 -5.02 -3.90
CA ILE A 62 -4.63 -4.11 -3.63
C ILE A 62 -5.39 -4.54 -2.35
N GLU A 63 -5.61 -5.83 -2.17
CA GLU A 63 -6.24 -6.37 -0.95
C GLU A 63 -5.41 -6.06 0.30
N MET A 64 -4.08 -6.21 0.23
CA MET A 64 -3.18 -5.90 1.33
C MET A 64 -3.14 -4.40 1.67
N ILE A 65 -3.19 -3.53 0.65
CA ILE A 65 -3.33 -2.08 0.86
C ILE A 65 -4.65 -1.78 1.58
N SER A 66 -5.75 -2.41 1.14
CA SER A 66 -7.07 -2.24 1.78
C SER A 66 -7.06 -2.75 3.22
N PHE A 67 -6.45 -3.92 3.49
CA PHE A 67 -6.25 -4.46 4.83
C PHE A 67 -5.46 -3.48 5.72
N ALA A 68 -4.32 -2.98 5.25
CA ALA A 68 -3.50 -2.02 6.00
C ALA A 68 -4.27 -0.72 6.32
N MET A 69 -5.08 -0.23 5.38
CA MET A 69 -5.93 0.95 5.62
C MET A 69 -6.99 0.69 6.70
N ARG A 70 -7.63 -0.48 6.70
CA ARG A 70 -8.61 -0.86 7.74
C ARG A 70 -7.95 -0.98 9.12
N MET A 71 -6.75 -1.55 9.17
CA MET A 71 -5.95 -1.62 10.41
C MET A 71 -5.64 -0.23 10.96
N LEU A 72 -5.21 0.69 10.10
CA LEU A 72 -4.94 2.07 10.49
C LEU A 72 -6.21 2.77 11.02
N GLU A 73 -7.37 2.52 10.42
CA GLU A 73 -8.66 3.01 10.89
C GLU A 73 -9.12 2.40 12.24
N GLY A 74 -8.33 1.50 12.83
CA GLY A 74 -8.64 0.88 14.12
C GLY A 74 -9.73 -0.19 14.03
N MET A 75 -10.01 -0.70 12.83
CA MET A 75 -10.96 -1.80 12.67
C MET A 75 -10.41 -3.06 13.37
N PRO A 76 -11.22 -3.79 14.14
CA PRO A 76 -10.81 -5.09 14.68
C PRO A 76 -10.55 -6.11 13.56
N LEU A 77 -9.52 -6.94 13.71
CA LEU A 77 -9.19 -8.00 12.75
C LEU A 77 -10.38 -8.92 12.44
N SER A 78 -11.18 -9.25 13.46
CA SER A 78 -12.37 -10.11 13.32
C SER A 78 -13.45 -9.54 12.39
N LEU A 79 -13.44 -8.24 12.14
CA LEU A 79 -14.40 -7.55 11.26
C LEU A 79 -13.83 -7.27 9.86
N MET A 80 -12.55 -7.58 9.62
CA MET A 80 -11.92 -7.37 8.32
C MET A 80 -12.18 -8.53 7.38
N LYS A 81 -12.99 -8.28 6.34
CA LYS A 81 -13.22 -9.25 5.25
C LYS A 81 -11.93 -9.68 4.54
N ASN A 82 -10.93 -8.80 4.56
CA ASN A 82 -9.66 -9.00 3.86
C ASN A 82 -8.61 -9.68 4.75
N ALA A 83 -8.98 -10.15 5.94
CA ALA A 83 -8.07 -10.87 6.84
C ALA A 83 -7.51 -12.17 6.22
N ILE A 84 -8.15 -12.67 5.15
CA ILE A 84 -7.66 -13.80 4.32
C ILE A 84 -6.22 -13.61 3.83
N ILE A 85 -5.72 -12.36 3.73
CA ILE A 85 -4.31 -12.10 3.38
C ILE A 85 -3.32 -12.64 4.44
N LEU A 86 -3.80 -12.93 5.65
CA LEU A 86 -3.04 -13.50 6.75
C LEU A 86 -3.11 -15.04 6.79
N ASP A 87 -3.84 -15.67 5.86
CA ASP A 87 -3.96 -17.12 5.84
C ASP A 87 -2.60 -17.81 5.71
N GLY A 88 -2.35 -18.77 6.62
CA GLY A 88 -1.08 -19.51 6.68
C GLY A 88 0.05 -18.78 7.39
N VAL A 89 -0.22 -17.63 8.01
CA VAL A 89 0.70 -17.04 9.00
C VAL A 89 0.57 -17.85 10.30
N SER A 90 1.64 -18.53 10.68
CA SER A 90 1.74 -19.19 12.00
C SER A 90 2.16 -18.14 13.02
N VAL A 91 1.42 -18.03 14.14
CA VAL A 91 1.81 -17.22 15.30
C VAL A 91 2.66 -18.06 16.24
#